data_AF-A0A357F0N2-F1
#
_entry.id   AF-A0A357F0N2-F1
#
_cell.length_a   1.000
_cell.length_b   1.000
_cell.length_c   1.000
_cell.angle_alpha   90.00
_cell.angle_beta   90.00
_cell.angle_gamma   90.00
#
_symmetry.space_group_name_H-M   'P 1'
#
loop_
_entity.id
_entity.type
_entity.pdbx_description
1 polymer ?
#
loop_
_entity_poly.entity_id
_entity_poly.type
_entity_poly.pdbx_seq_one_letter_code
_entity_poly.pdbx_strand_id
1 'polypeptide(L)' 'MPTVKVRNLKNKEVGEVKLSEAVFGAELNEALIHAAVRNFQANGRQGTSATKTRG' A
#
# COMPACT_ATOMS: atom_id res chain seq x y z
N MET A 1 6.45 20.08 0.27
CA MET A 1 7.17 19.00 0.97
C MET A 1 6.43 18.68 2.27
N PRO A 2 5.82 17.50 2.40
CA PRO A 2 5.13 17.14 3.64
C PRO A 2 6.15 16.91 4.77
N THR A 3 5.95 17.58 5.90
CA THR A 3 6.76 17.44 7.12
C THR A 3 6.00 16.60 8.13
N VAL A 4 6.60 15.52 8.61
CA VAL A 4 6.00 14.64 9.62
C VAL A 4 6.77 14.77 10.93
N LYS A 5 6.02 14.90 12.03
CA LYS A 5 6.58 14.95 13.37
C LYS A 5 6.91 13.54 13.86
N VAL A 6 8.16 13.31 14.23
CA VAL A 6 8.63 12.05 14.81
C VAL A 6 8.34 12.07 16.30
N ARG A 7 7.61 11.05 16.78
CA ARG A 7 7.33 10.85 18.21
C ARG A 7 8.08 9.65 18.75
N ASN A 8 8.56 9.74 19.99
CA ASN A 8 9.12 8.58 20.69
C ASN A 8 8.02 7.71 21.31
N LEU A 9 8.41 6.54 21.83
CA LEU A 9 7.54 5.59 22.54
C LEU A 9 6.81 6.20 23.76
N LYS A 10 7.32 7.31 24.31
CA LYS A 10 6.70 8.07 25.41
C LYS A 10 5.80 9.21 24.90
N ASN A 11 5.45 9.16 23.62
CA ASN A 11 4.57 10.11 22.92
C ASN A 11 5.07 11.56 22.90
N LYS A 12 6.37 11.80 23.15
CA LYS A 12 6.99 13.12 23.02
C LYS A 12 7.50 13.34 21.60
N GLU A 13 7.28 14.54 21.07
CA GLU A 13 7.82 14.97 19.77
C GLU A 13 9.35 15.13 19.88
N VAL A 14 10.10 14.40 19.05
CA VAL A 14 11.57 14.32 19.11
C VAL A 14 12.22 15.06 17.94
N GLY A 15 11.45 15.38 16.90
CA GLY A 15 11.92 16.15 15.75
C GLY A 15 10.95 16.12 14.59
N GLU A 16 11.31 16.82 13.52
CA GLU A 16 10.55 16.88 12.27
C GLU A 16 11.37 16.27 11.13
N VAL A 17 10.73 15.43 10.32
CA VAL A 17 11.34 14.81 9.13
C VAL A 17 10.63 15.32 7.89
N LYS A 18 11.42 15.78 6.93
CA LYS A 18 10.93 16.16 5.59
C LYS A 18 10.86 14.93 4.71
N LEU A 19 9.68 14.66 4.16
CA LEU A 19 9.46 13.55 3.23
C LEU A 19 9.73 13.96 1.78
N SER A 20 10.10 12.99 0.96
CA SER A 20 10.33 13.18 -0.48
C SER A 20 9.03 13.54 -1.22
N GLU A 21 9.04 14.63 -1.98
CA GLU A 21 7.88 15.05 -2.79
C GLU A 21 7.54 14.09 -3.92
N ALA A 22 8.52 13.38 -4.48
CA ALA A 22 8.29 12.47 -5.59
C ALA A 22 7.39 11.28 -5.21
N VAL A 23 7.39 10.87 -3.94
CA VAL A 23 6.60 9.73 -3.45
C VAL A 23 5.35 10.19 -2.72
N PHE A 24 5.45 11.24 -1.91
CA PHE A 24 4.37 11.69 -1.03
C PHE A 24 3.59 12.89 -1.54
N GLY A 25 4.05 13.53 -2.62
CA GLY A 25 3.37 14.65 -3.29
C GLY A 25 2.74 14.28 -4.64
N ALA A 26 2.76 13.00 -5.01
CA ALA A 26 2.14 12.54 -6.25
C ALA A 26 0.60 12.66 -6.18
N GLU A 27 -0.02 13.02 -7.30
CA GLU A 27 -1.47 13.13 -7.40
C GLU A 27 -2.12 11.74 -7.24
N LEU A 28 -3.19 11.67 -6.44
CA LEU A 28 -3.85 10.42 -6.13
C LEU A 28 -4.66 9.94 -7.33
N ASN A 29 -4.31 8.78 -7.87
CA ASN A 29 -5.10 8.10 -8.89
C ASN A 29 -5.79 6.85 -8.29
N GLU A 30 -7.06 7.01 -7.91
CA GLU A 30 -7.86 5.95 -7.28
C GLU A 30 -8.01 4.71 -8.17
N ALA A 31 -8.22 4.90 -9.48
CA ALA A 31 -8.40 3.81 -10.43
C ALA A 31 -7.14 2.93 -10.54
N LEU A 32 -5.96 3.58 -10.57
CA LEU A 32 -4.68 2.88 -10.62
C LEU A 32 -4.42 2.10 -9.32
N ILE A 33 -4.71 2.72 -8.16
CA ILE A 33 -4.58 2.05 -6.85
C ILE A 33 -5.50 0.84 -6.77
N HIS A 34 -6.77 0.98 -7.16
CA HIS A 34 -7.73 -0.12 -7.16
C HIS A 34 -7.26 -1.27 -8.06
N ALA A 35 -6.77 -0.99 -9.27
CA ALA A 35 -6.23 -1.99 -10.17
C ALA A 35 -5.01 -2.72 -9.58
N ALA A 36 -4.09 -1.98 -8.96
CA ALA A 36 -2.90 -2.55 -8.31
C ALA A 36 -3.27 -3.48 -7.14
N VAL A 37 -4.19 -3.05 -6.27
CA VAL A 37 -4.67 -3.84 -5.13
C VAL A 37 -5.37 -5.12 -5.61
N ARG A 38 -6.23 -5.01 -6.61
CA ARG A 38 -6.93 -6.18 -7.19
C ARG A 38 -5.94 -7.18 -7.78
N ASN A 39 -4.93 -6.71 -8.51
CA ASN A 39 -3.89 -7.57 -9.08
C ASN A 39 -3.11 -8.30 -7.97
N PHE A 40 -2.65 -7.57 -6.95
CA PHE A 40 -1.94 -8.16 -5.82
C PHE A 40 -2.77 -9.26 -5.12
N GLN A 41 -4.05 -8.99 -4.85
CA GLN A 41 -4.96 -9.98 -4.24
C GLN A 41 -5.23 -11.19 -5.15
N ALA A 42 -5.32 -10.97 -6.47
CA ALA A 42 -5.49 -12.06 -7.43
C ALA A 42 -4.26 -12.98 -7.46
N ASN A 43 -3.06 -12.40 -7.47
CA ASN A 43 -1.80 -13.16 -7.47
C ASN A 43 -1.57 -13.94 -6.17
N GLY A 44 -2.16 -13.48 -5.06
CA GLY A 44 -2.14 -14.21 -3.79
C GLY A 44 -3.05 -15.46 -3.74
N ARG A 45 -3.88 -15.71 -4.77
CA ARG A 45 -4.78 -16.87 -4.79
C ARG A 45 -4.00 -18.13 -5.17
N GLN A 46 -4.09 -19.17 -4.35
CA GLN A 46 -3.38 -20.44 -4.57
C GLN A 46 -3.92 -21.29 -5.74
N GLY A 47 -5.18 -21.12 -6.14
CA GLY A 47 -5.75 -21.82 -7.30
C GLY A 47 -5.97 -23.33 -7.13
N THR A 48 -6.18 -23.82 -5.90
CA THR A 48 -6.33 -25.26 -5.58
C THR A 48 -7.70 -25.86 -5.91
N SER A 49 -8.55 -25.13 -6.64
CA SER A 49 -9.87 -25.62 -7.02
C SER A 49 -9.77 -26.51 -8.25
N ALA A 50 -10.21 -27.77 -8.11
CA ALA A 50 -10.34 -28.72 -9.21
C ALA A 50 -11.57 -29.60 -9.00
N THR A 51 -12.29 -29.90 -10.09
CA THR A 51 -13.42 -30.84 -10.07
C THR A 51 -13.21 -31.87 -11.17
N LYS A 52 -13.72 -33.10 -10.96
CA LYS A 52 -13.64 -34.15 -11.98
C LYS A 52 -14.64 -33.85 -13.10
N THR A 53 -14.18 -33.88 -14.34
CA THR A 53 -15.06 -33.89 -15.53
C THR A 53 -15.61 -35.30 -15.75
N ARG A 54 -16.58 -35.45 -16.66
CA ARG A 54 -17.07 -36.79 -17.06
C ARG A 54 -15.91 -37.57 -17.69
N GLY A 55 -15.63 -38.75 -17.15
CA GLY A 55 -14.86 -39.81 -17.83
C GLY A 55 -15.70 -40.45 -18.93
#